data_AF-A0A846PGK9-F1
#
_entry.id   AF-A0A846PGK9-F1
#
_cell.length_a   1.000
_cell.length_b   1.000
_cell.length_c   1.000
_cell.angle_alpha   90.00
_cell.angle_beta   90.00
_cell.angle_gamma   90.00
#
_symmetry.space_group_name_H-M   'P 1'
#
loop_
_entity.id
_entity.type
_entity.pdbx_description
1 polymer ?
#
loop_
_entity_poly.entity_id
_entity_poly.type
_entity_poly.pdbx_seq_one_letter_code
_entity_poly.pdbx_strand_id
1 'polypeptide(L)'
;DKIIIANLFIKGTVDEEIYDRLYRRIRLVEDGVGALEPILGKELADLQMAIVSGSLTKEQKDEMQKRIEEHIAAAKIEMEKFEESRKELLGDDYLAAPLTKLSKGDFVAPDDALALTELCLSKWEKCKFVKKEDGCAEITLSTQIASELEYFLRRPGREGGYNELYPLLSPESPIQVVFDGSIAESLPNHWFLSPTGHWSRFLIDKLVREKAILKTFSFQLSAEVGLSKGAYLVFFFEVRMEGIKTEIEIIGLPVEISSKTVIHTEFRSLARVLARGKGSNHDLKPPPIELDDFLDEAREYLEDILDEKRTTASEDNLYRVESRIAALTRAAELKIRKLQQQIDDHIIKRKSEGNQPDE
;
A
#
# COMPACT_ATOMS: atom_id res chain seq x y z
N ASP A 1 22.74 2.24 -1.87
CA ASP A 1 24.07 1.74 -1.48
C ASP A 1 24.23 0.24 -1.70
N LYS A 2 25.42 -0.20 -2.14
CA LYS A 2 25.78 -1.63 -2.19
C LYS A 2 26.46 -2.02 -0.88
N ILE A 3 25.80 -2.83 -0.07
CA ILE A 3 26.44 -3.50 1.05
C ILE A 3 27.32 -4.61 0.46
N ILE A 4 28.63 -4.49 0.62
CA ILE A 4 29.58 -5.55 0.25
C ILE A 4 29.90 -6.33 1.53
N ILE A 5 29.34 -7.53 1.64
CA ILE A 5 29.69 -8.49 2.68
C ILE A 5 30.75 -9.42 2.09
N ALA A 6 31.98 -9.34 2.60
CA ALA A 6 33.06 -10.25 2.23
C ALA A 6 33.26 -11.27 3.36
N ASN A 7 32.97 -12.54 3.08
CA ASN A 7 33.26 -13.65 3.99
C ASN A 7 34.48 -14.42 3.47
N LEU A 8 35.51 -14.54 4.30
CA LEU A 8 36.70 -15.33 4.01
C LEU A 8 36.57 -16.74 4.60
N PHE A 9 36.92 -17.76 3.83
CA PHE A 9 37.01 -19.14 4.26
C PHE A 9 38.29 -19.81 3.72
N ILE A 10 38.71 -20.91 4.35
CA ILE A 10 39.93 -21.64 4.03
C ILE A 10 39.57 -22.84 3.15
N LYS A 11 40.24 -22.97 2.02
CA LYS A 11 39.98 -23.99 0.99
C LYS A 11 40.31 -25.40 1.51
N GLY A 12 39.36 -26.33 1.37
CA GLY A 12 39.51 -27.75 1.72
C GLY A 12 39.11 -28.16 3.14
N THR A 13 38.38 -27.30 3.88
CA THR A 13 37.86 -27.64 5.21
C THR A 13 36.35 -27.86 5.20
N VAL A 14 35.84 -28.51 6.25
CA VAL A 14 34.39 -28.78 6.45
C VAL A 14 33.56 -27.49 6.39
N ASP A 15 34.16 -26.35 6.71
CA ASP A 15 33.51 -25.04 6.64
C ASP A 15 33.17 -24.62 5.19
N GLU A 16 33.97 -24.99 4.18
CA GLU A 16 33.65 -24.76 2.75
C GLU A 16 32.43 -25.58 2.31
N GLU A 17 32.31 -26.81 2.83
CA GLU A 17 31.20 -27.71 2.51
C GLU A 17 29.90 -27.31 3.22
N ILE A 18 30.00 -26.75 4.44
CA ILE A 18 28.88 -26.15 5.16
C ILE A 18 28.45 -24.84 4.48
N TYR A 19 29.39 -24.03 4.01
CA TYR A 19 29.10 -22.78 3.30
C TYR A 19 28.39 -23.03 1.97
N ASP A 20 28.89 -23.94 1.13
CA ASP A 20 28.27 -24.22 -0.18
C ASP A 20 26.87 -24.84 -0.02
N ARG A 21 26.65 -25.65 1.02
CA ARG A 21 25.34 -26.24 1.35
C ARG A 21 24.35 -25.23 1.93
N LEU A 22 24.78 -24.30 2.77
CA LEU A 22 23.93 -23.23 3.31
C LEU A 22 23.57 -22.21 2.22
N TYR A 23 24.53 -21.84 1.36
CA TYR A 23 24.30 -20.85 0.31
C TYR A 23 23.41 -21.37 -0.81
N ARG A 24 23.54 -22.65 -1.20
CA ARG A 24 22.56 -23.30 -2.12
C ARG A 24 21.18 -23.43 -1.50
N ARG A 25 21.08 -23.67 -0.19
CA ARG A 25 19.80 -23.71 0.54
C ARG A 25 19.11 -22.35 0.62
N ILE A 26 19.85 -21.25 0.80
CA ILE A 26 19.26 -19.91 0.95
C ILE A 26 18.83 -19.32 -0.40
N ARG A 27 19.57 -19.56 -1.49
CA ARG A 27 19.14 -19.16 -2.86
C ARG A 27 17.93 -19.93 -3.39
N LEU A 28 17.50 -20.99 -2.72
CA LEU A 28 16.26 -21.72 -3.03
C LEU A 28 15.06 -21.19 -2.23
N VAL A 29 15.27 -20.29 -1.26
CA VAL A 29 14.26 -19.90 -0.26
C VAL A 29 13.78 -18.46 -0.43
N GLU A 30 14.43 -17.64 -1.25
CA GLU A 30 14.05 -16.22 -1.39
C GLU A 30 12.77 -15.97 -2.23
N ASP A 31 12.28 -16.94 -3.01
CA ASP A 31 11.13 -16.74 -3.94
C ASP A 31 9.85 -17.55 -3.63
N GLY A 32 9.73 -18.24 -2.49
CA GLY A 32 8.65 -19.22 -2.33
C GLY A 32 8.21 -19.60 -0.92
N VAL A 33 8.27 -18.69 0.05
CA VAL A 33 7.90 -19.01 1.44
C VAL A 33 6.37 -19.18 1.57
N GLY A 34 5.94 -20.43 1.69
CA GLY A 34 4.60 -20.80 2.19
C GLY A 34 4.01 -22.09 1.63
N ALA A 35 4.41 -22.54 0.44
CA ALA A 35 3.75 -23.66 -0.26
C ALA A 35 4.62 -24.92 -0.46
N LEU A 36 5.94 -24.83 -0.23
CA LEU A 36 6.92 -25.91 -0.49
C LEU A 36 7.13 -26.88 0.68
N GLU A 37 6.60 -26.58 1.87
CA GLU A 37 6.75 -27.36 3.09
C GLU A 37 6.17 -28.80 3.01
N PRO A 38 5.00 -29.04 2.39
CA PRO A 38 4.39 -30.38 2.40
C PRO A 38 5.07 -31.37 1.44
N ILE A 39 5.66 -30.88 0.34
CA ILE A 39 6.22 -31.73 -0.73
C ILE A 39 7.67 -32.10 -0.40
N LEU A 40 8.44 -31.17 0.17
CA LEU A 40 9.86 -31.39 0.50
C LEU A 40 10.08 -32.03 1.87
N GLY A 41 9.10 -31.96 2.79
CA GLY A 41 9.28 -32.36 4.19
C GLY A 41 9.53 -33.87 4.41
N LYS A 42 8.87 -34.75 3.66
CA LYS A 42 9.06 -36.21 3.82
C LYS A 42 10.39 -36.69 3.25
N GLU A 43 10.73 -36.27 2.03
CA GLU A 43 11.96 -36.75 1.39
C GLU A 43 13.23 -36.16 2.03
N LEU A 44 13.20 -34.91 2.54
CA LEU A 44 14.32 -34.34 3.29
C LEU A 44 14.58 -35.04 4.64
N ALA A 45 13.52 -35.51 5.31
CA ALA A 45 13.63 -36.25 6.57
C ALA A 45 14.28 -37.63 6.33
N ASP A 46 13.86 -38.33 5.28
CA ASP A 46 14.47 -39.60 4.87
C ASP A 46 15.95 -39.40 4.45
N LEU A 47 16.27 -38.25 3.83
CA LEU A 47 17.63 -37.87 3.43
C LEU A 47 18.55 -37.56 4.62
N GLN A 48 18.04 -36.84 5.62
CA GLN A 48 18.78 -36.59 6.86
C GLN A 48 19.07 -37.91 7.59
N MET A 49 18.13 -38.84 7.59
CA MET A 49 18.29 -40.14 8.23
C MET A 49 19.36 -41.00 7.53
N ALA A 50 19.38 -41.01 6.20
CA ALA A 50 20.36 -41.77 5.39
C ALA A 50 21.78 -41.19 5.39
N ILE A 51 21.92 -39.86 5.54
CA ILE A 51 23.22 -39.20 5.72
C ILE A 51 23.78 -39.45 7.12
N VAL A 52 22.93 -39.42 8.14
CA VAL A 52 23.31 -39.68 9.55
C VAL A 52 23.70 -41.15 9.76
N SER A 53 23.11 -42.09 9.00
CA SER A 53 23.42 -43.53 9.11
C SER A 53 24.69 -43.98 8.36
N GLY A 54 25.37 -43.10 7.63
CA GLY A 54 26.69 -43.33 7.05
C GLY A 54 26.82 -44.47 6.03
N SER A 55 25.72 -44.97 5.45
CA SER A 55 25.66 -46.25 4.74
C SER A 55 25.55 -46.16 3.21
N LEU A 56 25.84 -45.00 2.60
CA LEU A 56 25.67 -44.78 1.16
C LEU A 56 26.99 -44.83 0.39
N THR A 57 27.10 -45.75 -0.58
CA THR A 57 28.23 -45.81 -1.52
C THR A 57 28.22 -44.63 -2.49
N LYS A 58 29.35 -44.38 -3.16
CA LYS A 58 29.54 -43.22 -4.05
C LYS A 58 28.56 -43.25 -5.23
N GLU A 59 28.28 -44.43 -5.77
CA GLU A 59 27.32 -44.62 -6.87
C GLU A 59 25.87 -44.37 -6.43
N GLN A 60 25.50 -44.74 -5.20
CA GLN A 60 24.17 -44.48 -4.66
C GLN A 60 23.91 -42.99 -4.44
N LYS A 61 24.95 -42.21 -4.12
CA LYS A 61 24.86 -40.75 -3.99
C LYS A 61 24.63 -40.05 -5.33
N ASP A 62 25.27 -40.51 -6.39
CA ASP A 62 25.13 -39.93 -7.73
C ASP A 62 23.75 -40.24 -8.35
N GLU A 63 23.25 -41.47 -8.20
CA GLU A 63 21.88 -41.82 -8.64
C GLU A 63 20.81 -41.04 -7.86
N MET A 64 21.04 -40.84 -6.56
CA MET A 64 20.15 -40.09 -5.69
C MET A 64 20.19 -38.59 -5.98
N GLN A 65 21.36 -38.01 -6.28
CA GLN A 65 21.48 -36.63 -6.74
C GLN A 65 20.70 -36.41 -8.04
N LYS A 66 20.78 -37.35 -8.98
CA LYS A 66 20.06 -37.26 -10.24
C LYS A 66 18.55 -37.30 -10.05
N ARG A 67 18.03 -38.17 -9.16
CA ARG A 67 16.60 -38.18 -8.80
C ARG A 67 16.16 -36.85 -8.18
N ILE A 68 16.96 -36.29 -7.28
CA ILE A 68 16.66 -34.99 -6.66
C ILE A 68 16.62 -33.87 -7.71
N GLU A 69 17.58 -33.85 -8.65
CA GLU A 69 17.59 -32.88 -9.76
C GLU A 69 16.35 -33.02 -10.66
N GLU A 70 15.93 -34.25 -10.96
CA GLU A 70 14.70 -34.53 -11.73
C GLU A 70 13.44 -34.09 -10.99
N HIS A 71 13.35 -34.36 -9.67
CA HIS A 71 12.23 -33.94 -8.84
C HIS A 71 12.17 -32.42 -8.65
N ILE A 72 13.31 -31.75 -8.50
CA ILE A 72 13.38 -30.28 -8.44
C ILE A 72 12.98 -29.66 -9.78
N ALA A 73 13.43 -30.22 -10.91
CA ALA A 73 13.03 -29.75 -12.23
C ALA A 73 11.52 -29.92 -12.46
N ALA A 74 10.96 -31.07 -12.06
CA ALA A 74 9.52 -31.33 -12.14
C ALA A 74 8.73 -30.36 -11.25
N ALA A 75 9.16 -30.16 -10.00
CA ALA A 75 8.54 -29.22 -9.07
C ALA A 75 8.61 -27.77 -9.58
N LYS A 76 9.72 -27.38 -10.24
CA LYS A 76 9.87 -26.05 -10.83
C LYS A 76 8.93 -25.83 -12.01
N ILE A 77 8.79 -26.81 -12.91
CA ILE A 77 7.82 -26.75 -14.02
C ILE A 77 6.38 -26.72 -13.49
N GLU A 78 6.10 -27.46 -12.42
CA GLU A 78 4.79 -27.45 -11.77
C GLU A 78 4.49 -26.10 -11.09
N MET A 79 5.50 -25.48 -10.48
CA MET A 79 5.43 -24.14 -9.90
C MET A 79 5.24 -23.07 -10.97
N GLU A 80 5.94 -23.15 -12.10
CA GLU A 80 5.76 -22.23 -13.23
C GLU A 80 4.34 -22.35 -13.80
N LYS A 81 3.83 -23.58 -14.00
CA LYS A 81 2.43 -23.80 -14.42
C LYS A 81 1.42 -23.31 -13.38
N PHE A 82 1.74 -23.45 -12.09
CA PHE A 82 0.91 -22.95 -11.00
C PHE A 82 0.91 -21.43 -10.94
N GLU A 83 2.06 -20.76 -11.08
CA GLU A 83 2.22 -19.30 -11.16
C GLU A 83 1.57 -18.71 -12.41
N GLU A 84 1.68 -19.38 -13.55
CA GLU A 84 1.05 -18.99 -14.81
C GLU A 84 -0.48 -19.12 -14.70
N SER A 85 -0.97 -20.24 -14.13
CA SER A 85 -2.37 -20.37 -13.75
C SER A 85 -2.76 -19.30 -12.73
N ARG A 86 -1.92 -18.99 -11.74
CA ARG A 86 -2.19 -17.98 -10.70
C ARG A 86 -2.28 -16.57 -11.28
N LYS A 87 -1.45 -16.22 -12.27
CA LYS A 87 -1.54 -14.97 -13.04
C LYS A 87 -2.85 -14.89 -13.83
N GLU A 88 -3.24 -15.98 -14.47
CA GLU A 88 -4.50 -16.09 -15.20
C GLU A 88 -5.73 -16.07 -14.25
N LEU A 89 -5.59 -16.58 -13.02
CA LEU A 89 -6.61 -16.67 -11.97
C LEU A 89 -6.78 -15.37 -11.16
N LEU A 90 -5.72 -14.56 -11.03
CA LEU A 90 -5.73 -13.31 -10.26
C LEU A 90 -6.02 -12.07 -11.12
N GLY A 91 -5.84 -12.15 -12.44
CA GLY A 91 -5.90 -11.00 -13.34
C GLY A 91 -4.76 -10.01 -13.06
N ASP A 92 -4.17 -9.45 -14.12
CA ASP A 92 -3.07 -8.47 -14.00
C ASP A 92 -3.41 -7.30 -13.04
N ASP A 93 -4.70 -6.97 -12.90
CA ASP A 93 -5.19 -5.91 -12.02
C ASP A 93 -5.02 -6.17 -10.52
N TYR A 94 -4.95 -7.42 -10.04
CA TYR A 94 -4.90 -7.68 -8.60
C TYR A 94 -3.57 -7.25 -7.96
N LEU A 95 -2.47 -7.35 -8.70
CA LEU A 95 -1.14 -6.93 -8.25
C LEU A 95 -0.77 -5.53 -8.77
N ALA A 96 -1.20 -5.18 -9.99
CA ALA A 96 -0.91 -3.88 -10.57
C ALA A 96 -1.75 -2.78 -9.92
N ALA A 97 -3.05 -2.99 -9.65
CA ALA A 97 -3.92 -1.93 -9.16
C ALA A 97 -3.59 -1.44 -7.74
N PRO A 98 -3.16 -2.26 -6.76
CA PRO A 98 -2.66 -1.72 -5.50
C PRO A 98 -1.41 -0.86 -5.69
N LEU A 99 -0.47 -1.29 -6.54
CA LEU A 99 0.79 -0.57 -6.79
C LEU A 99 0.60 0.71 -7.62
N THR A 100 -0.36 0.74 -8.55
CA THR A 100 -0.73 1.92 -9.36
C THR A 100 -1.87 2.76 -8.77
N LYS A 101 -2.64 2.28 -7.80
CA LYS A 101 -3.55 3.10 -6.99
C LYS A 101 -2.88 3.65 -5.73
N LEU A 102 -1.78 3.06 -5.26
CA LEU A 102 -0.88 3.70 -4.29
C LEU A 102 -0.31 5.02 -4.82
N SER A 103 -0.23 5.20 -6.15
CA SER A 103 0.12 6.49 -6.78
C SER A 103 -1.07 7.38 -7.11
N LYS A 104 -2.32 6.93 -6.91
CA LYS A 104 -3.54 7.75 -6.99
C LYS A 104 -4.07 8.10 -5.60
N GLY A 105 -3.16 8.35 -4.67
CA GLY A 105 -3.45 9.02 -3.41
C GLY A 105 -3.72 10.51 -3.65
N ASP A 106 -4.74 10.85 -4.45
CA ASP A 106 -5.04 12.23 -4.85
C ASP A 106 -5.56 13.12 -3.71
N PHE A 107 -5.69 12.59 -2.49
CA PHE A 107 -6.22 13.34 -1.36
C PHE A 107 -5.15 14.13 -0.59
N VAL A 108 -3.96 13.55 -0.37
CA VAL A 108 -2.87 14.22 0.36
C VAL A 108 -1.55 13.90 -0.33
N ALA A 109 -0.96 14.88 -1.00
CA ALA A 109 0.36 14.78 -1.59
C ALA A 109 1.46 15.14 -0.57
N PRO A 110 2.72 14.72 -0.82
CA PRO A 110 3.88 15.20 -0.05
C PRO A 110 3.94 16.72 0.09
N ASP A 111 3.65 17.44 -0.99
CA ASP A 111 3.59 18.91 -1.00
C ASP A 111 2.55 19.48 -0.03
N ASP A 112 1.44 18.76 0.20
CA ASP A 112 0.37 19.22 1.10
C ASP A 112 0.82 19.12 2.56
N ALA A 113 1.53 18.06 2.91
CA ALA A 113 2.12 17.90 4.24
C ALA A 113 3.21 18.93 4.50
N LEU A 114 4.03 19.25 3.50
CA LEU A 114 5.02 20.33 3.57
C LEU A 114 4.34 21.68 3.77
N ALA A 115 3.33 22.01 2.96
CA ALA A 115 2.59 23.27 3.05
C ALA A 115 1.84 23.41 4.38
N LEU A 116 1.23 22.33 4.88
CA LEU A 116 0.58 22.30 6.20
C LEU A 116 1.59 22.55 7.32
N THR A 117 2.78 21.94 7.21
CA THR A 117 3.86 22.12 8.17
C THR A 117 4.36 23.57 8.20
N GLU A 118 4.61 24.15 7.03
CA GLU A 118 4.98 25.57 6.88
C GLU A 118 3.93 26.50 7.49
N LEU A 119 2.65 26.26 7.19
CA LEU A 119 1.53 27.05 7.71
C LEU A 119 1.42 26.97 9.24
N CYS A 120 1.64 25.81 9.83
CA CYS A 120 1.56 25.64 11.28
C CYS A 120 2.76 26.28 11.98
N LEU A 121 3.97 26.01 11.51
CA LEU A 121 5.19 26.49 12.16
C LEU A 121 5.37 28.01 12.03
N SER A 122 4.87 28.62 10.94
CA SER A 122 4.87 30.08 10.78
C SER A 122 3.95 30.80 11.77
N LYS A 123 2.93 30.12 12.32
CA LYS A 123 2.00 30.69 13.31
C LYS A 123 2.45 30.47 14.75
N TRP A 124 3.32 29.50 15.00
CA TRP A 124 3.72 29.12 16.35
C TRP A 124 5.00 29.84 16.78
N GLU A 125 4.99 30.38 17.99
CA GLU A 125 6.14 31.11 18.51
C GLU A 125 7.38 30.20 18.66
N LYS A 126 8.54 30.76 18.31
CA LYS A 126 9.86 30.12 18.43
C LYS A 126 10.03 28.82 17.61
N CYS A 127 9.14 28.55 16.66
CA CYS A 127 9.34 27.52 15.65
C CYS A 127 10.04 28.11 14.41
N LYS A 128 10.80 27.29 13.69
CA LYS A 128 11.41 27.67 12.41
C LYS A 128 11.11 26.62 11.36
N PHE A 129 10.88 27.09 10.14
CA PHE A 129 10.70 26.28 8.95
C PHE A 129 11.52 26.90 7.82
N VAL A 130 12.39 26.12 7.21
CA VAL A 130 13.16 26.53 6.03
C VAL A 130 12.94 25.50 4.93
N LYS A 131 12.21 25.89 3.89
CA LYS A 131 11.98 25.04 2.72
C LYS A 131 13.29 24.82 1.95
N LYS A 132 13.54 23.56 1.56
CA LYS A 132 14.67 23.16 0.70
C LYS A 132 14.14 22.62 -0.64
N GLU A 133 15.05 22.28 -1.55
CA GLU A 133 14.70 21.67 -2.84
C GLU A 133 14.09 20.27 -2.64
N ASP A 134 13.40 19.77 -3.68
CA ASP A 134 12.87 18.40 -3.76
C ASP A 134 11.98 17.97 -2.57
N GLY A 135 11.04 18.81 -2.13
CA GLY A 135 10.08 18.42 -1.08
C GLY A 135 10.73 18.19 0.31
N CYS A 136 11.94 18.71 0.50
CA CYS A 136 12.65 18.70 1.77
C CYS A 136 12.46 20.00 2.55
N ALA A 137 12.62 19.94 3.86
CA ALA A 137 12.63 21.12 4.72
C ALA A 137 13.54 20.94 5.92
N GLU A 138 13.91 22.04 6.56
CA GLU A 138 14.53 22.07 7.87
C GLU A 138 13.53 22.63 8.88
N ILE A 139 13.31 21.88 9.97
CA ILE A 139 12.34 22.21 10.99
C ILE A 139 13.05 22.39 12.33
N THR A 140 12.64 23.40 13.09
CA THR A 140 13.01 23.55 14.49
C THR A 140 11.76 23.79 15.32
N LEU A 141 11.55 22.96 16.34
CA LEU A 141 10.41 23.07 17.26
C LEU A 141 10.82 23.78 18.55
N SER A 142 9.90 24.58 19.09
CA SER A 142 10.06 25.16 20.42
C SER A 142 9.81 24.11 21.51
N THR A 143 10.34 24.33 22.72
CA THR A 143 10.15 23.44 23.87
C THR A 143 8.67 23.21 24.20
N GLN A 144 7.82 24.23 24.00
CA GLN A 144 6.38 24.10 24.19
C GLN A 144 5.78 23.12 23.18
N ILE A 145 6.07 23.29 21.89
CA ILE A 145 5.51 22.44 20.83
C ILE A 145 6.04 20.99 20.94
N ALA A 146 7.31 20.82 21.29
CA ALA A 146 7.88 19.49 21.55
C ALA A 146 7.15 18.78 22.72
N SER A 147 6.84 19.51 23.80
CA SER A 147 6.08 18.97 24.94
C SER A 147 4.64 18.63 24.57
N GLU A 148 3.98 19.47 23.76
CA GLU A 148 2.64 19.19 23.25
C GLU A 148 2.61 17.97 22.33
N LEU A 149 3.65 17.81 21.49
CA LEU A 149 3.84 16.64 20.64
C LEU A 149 4.05 15.37 21.46
N GLU A 150 4.89 15.42 22.49
CA GLU A 150 5.10 14.29 23.40
C GLU A 150 3.80 13.88 24.09
N TYR A 151 3.04 14.85 24.60
CA TYR A 151 1.73 14.59 25.21
C TYR A 151 0.72 14.03 24.20
N PHE A 152 0.76 14.50 22.95
CA PHE A 152 -0.03 13.93 21.85
C PHE A 152 0.32 12.46 21.64
N LEU A 153 1.60 12.09 21.60
CA LEU A 153 2.03 10.72 21.35
C LEU A 153 1.69 9.73 22.47
N ARG A 154 1.56 10.19 23.72
CA ARG A 154 1.20 9.36 24.88
C ARG A 154 -0.28 8.93 24.93
N ARG A 155 -1.13 9.45 24.04
CA ARG A 155 -2.58 9.11 24.02
C ARG A 155 -2.83 7.75 23.37
N PRO A 156 -3.86 7.00 23.80
CA PRO A 156 -4.20 5.69 23.22
C PRO A 156 -4.53 5.80 21.72
N GLY A 157 -4.16 4.76 20.94
CA GLY A 157 -4.36 4.70 19.49
C GLY A 157 -3.30 5.41 18.65
N ARG A 158 -2.10 5.62 19.23
CA ARG A 158 -0.96 6.31 18.60
C ARG A 158 0.33 5.50 18.77
N GLU A 159 0.20 4.18 18.91
CA GLU A 159 1.33 3.27 19.03
C GLU A 159 2.25 3.41 17.80
N GLY A 160 3.57 3.50 18.04
CA GLY A 160 4.56 3.68 16.98
C GLY A 160 4.86 5.14 16.59
N GLY A 161 4.02 6.11 16.97
CA GLY A 161 4.28 7.53 16.70
C GLY A 161 5.54 8.08 17.38
N TYR A 162 5.96 7.48 18.51
CA TYR A 162 7.22 7.83 19.16
C TYR A 162 8.43 7.46 18.28
N ASN A 163 8.42 6.28 17.65
CA ASN A 163 9.49 5.87 16.75
C ASN A 163 9.53 6.76 15.50
N GLU A 164 8.37 7.19 15.01
CA GLU A 164 8.27 8.11 13.88
C GLU A 164 8.75 9.52 14.22
N LEU A 165 8.52 10.03 15.44
CA LEU A 165 8.73 11.46 15.73
C LEU A 165 9.78 11.75 16.79
N TYR A 166 10.51 10.76 17.29
CA TYR A 166 11.52 10.97 18.35
C TYR A 166 12.53 12.08 18.02
N PRO A 167 12.99 12.30 16.76
CA PRO A 167 13.96 13.36 16.51
C PRO A 167 13.35 14.73 16.81
N LEU A 168 12.07 14.92 16.48
CA LEU A 168 11.33 16.17 16.70
C LEU A 168 11.06 16.45 18.19
N LEU A 169 11.23 15.47 19.08
CA LEU A 169 11.11 15.66 20.52
C LEU A 169 12.34 16.33 21.14
N SER A 170 13.45 16.47 20.41
CA SER A 170 14.63 17.21 20.85
C SER A 170 14.44 18.70 20.58
N PRO A 171 14.10 19.52 21.60
CA PRO A 171 13.73 20.91 21.39
C PRO A 171 14.91 21.74 20.88
N GLU A 172 14.61 22.78 20.10
CA GLU A 172 15.59 23.78 19.61
C GLU A 172 16.72 23.21 18.71
N SER A 173 16.64 21.94 18.32
CA SER A 173 17.55 21.32 17.36
C SER A 173 16.96 21.39 15.94
N PRO A 174 17.71 21.89 14.93
CA PRO A 174 17.27 21.86 13.54
C PRO A 174 17.37 20.44 12.99
N ILE A 175 16.27 19.96 12.40
CA ILE A 175 16.15 18.61 11.84
C ILE A 175 15.82 18.72 10.35
N GLN A 176 16.56 17.97 9.53
CA GLN A 176 16.26 17.82 8.12
C GLN A 176 15.11 16.83 7.97
N VAL A 177 14.08 17.21 7.22
CA VAL A 177 12.90 16.37 6.98
C VAL A 177 12.61 16.24 5.49
N VAL A 178 11.98 15.12 5.13
CA VAL A 178 11.51 14.83 3.77
C VAL A 178 10.09 14.31 3.84
N PHE A 179 9.20 14.82 2.97
CA PHE A 179 7.79 14.44 2.96
C PHE A 179 7.45 13.43 1.85
N ASP A 180 8.32 13.30 0.86
CA ASP A 180 8.14 12.38 -0.27
C ASP A 180 8.91 11.07 -0.01
N GLY A 181 8.16 9.97 0.09
CA GLY A 181 8.70 8.64 0.34
C GLY A 181 9.53 8.11 -0.82
N SER A 182 9.28 8.55 -2.06
CA SER A 182 10.02 8.09 -3.25
C SER A 182 11.47 8.55 -3.26
N ILE A 183 11.78 9.67 -2.61
CA ILE A 183 13.13 10.21 -2.49
C ILE A 183 13.76 9.97 -1.11
N ALA A 184 12.96 9.61 -0.10
CA ALA A 184 13.43 9.43 1.27
C ALA A 184 14.57 8.40 1.38
N GLU A 185 14.53 7.31 0.62
CA GLU A 185 15.59 6.28 0.60
C GLU A 185 16.93 6.82 0.08
N SER A 186 16.90 7.84 -0.77
CA SER A 186 18.10 8.47 -1.34
C SER A 186 18.74 9.53 -0.43
N LEU A 187 18.05 9.88 0.67
CA LEU A 187 18.41 10.98 1.57
C LEU A 187 18.60 10.48 3.02
N PRO A 188 19.70 9.76 3.34
CA PRO A 188 19.88 9.08 4.63
C PRO A 188 19.96 10.04 5.84
N ASN A 189 20.27 11.32 5.61
CA ASN A 189 20.34 12.34 6.66
C ASN A 189 19.01 13.11 6.86
N HIS A 190 17.96 12.76 6.10
CA HIS A 190 16.64 13.38 6.22
C HIS A 190 15.70 12.43 6.94
N TRP A 191 14.91 13.00 7.84
CA TRP A 191 13.90 12.28 8.56
C TRP A 191 12.59 12.26 7.78
N PHE A 192 12.07 11.07 7.49
CA PHE A 192 10.85 10.94 6.70
C PHE A 192 9.61 11.26 7.54
N LEU A 193 8.83 12.25 7.09
CA LEU A 193 7.53 12.61 7.65
C LEU A 193 6.45 12.25 6.64
N SER A 194 5.79 11.11 6.86
CA SER A 194 4.73 10.65 5.96
C SER A 194 3.59 11.66 5.89
N PRO A 195 3.00 11.92 4.70
CA PRO A 195 1.89 12.85 4.57
C PRO A 195 0.66 12.50 5.44
N THR A 196 0.48 11.21 5.75
CA THR A 196 -0.60 10.69 6.61
C THR A 196 -0.10 10.15 7.96
N GLY A 197 1.16 10.43 8.30
CA GLY A 197 1.83 10.01 9.53
C GLY A 197 1.37 10.74 10.80
N HIS A 198 2.05 10.45 11.91
CA HIS A 198 1.71 11.03 13.21
C HIS A 198 1.97 12.54 13.26
N TRP A 199 2.93 13.05 12.47
CA TRP A 199 3.21 14.47 12.38
C TRP A 199 2.02 15.26 11.84
N SER A 200 1.49 14.88 10.66
CA SER A 200 0.31 15.53 10.07
C SER A 200 -0.90 15.45 11.00
N ARG A 201 -1.11 14.31 11.67
CA ARG A 201 -2.19 14.14 12.65
C ARG A 201 -2.04 15.07 13.86
N PHE A 202 -0.82 15.29 14.33
CA PHE A 202 -0.53 16.26 15.40
C PHE A 202 -0.86 17.69 14.97
N LEU A 203 -0.41 18.10 13.77
CA LEU A 203 -0.71 19.41 13.22
C LEU A 203 -2.23 19.65 13.14
N ILE A 204 -2.97 18.68 12.60
CA ILE A 204 -4.43 18.76 12.46
C ILE A 204 -5.11 18.82 13.84
N ASP A 205 -4.74 17.96 14.78
CA ASP A 205 -5.31 17.93 16.14
C ASP A 205 -5.11 19.28 16.85
N LYS A 206 -3.95 19.92 16.69
CA LYS A 206 -3.69 21.25 17.23
C LYS A 206 -4.53 22.33 16.57
N LEU A 207 -4.61 22.36 15.24
CA LEU A 207 -5.46 23.31 14.50
C LEU A 207 -6.95 23.18 14.88
N VAL A 208 -7.45 21.96 15.11
CA VAL A 208 -8.81 21.70 15.59
C VAL A 208 -9.02 22.28 16.98
N ARG A 209 -8.09 22.04 17.92
CA ARG A 209 -8.17 22.59 19.29
C ARG A 209 -8.14 24.12 19.31
N GLU A 210 -7.33 24.72 18.45
CA GLU A 210 -7.21 26.17 18.29
C GLU A 210 -8.39 26.77 17.50
N LYS A 211 -9.34 25.95 17.04
CA LYS A 211 -10.46 26.37 16.17
C LYS A 211 -10.00 27.14 14.93
N ALA A 212 -8.79 26.83 14.45
CA ALA A 212 -8.16 27.50 13.32
C ALA A 212 -8.61 26.93 11.97
N ILE A 213 -9.37 25.82 11.97
CA ILE A 213 -9.95 25.23 10.77
C ILE A 213 -11.31 25.87 10.51
N LEU A 214 -11.36 26.71 9.47
CA LEU A 214 -12.61 27.28 8.99
C LEU A 214 -13.37 26.23 8.18
N LYS A 215 -14.63 25.97 8.57
CA LYS A 215 -15.53 25.08 7.82
C LYS A 215 -16.14 25.74 6.59
N THR A 216 -16.18 27.07 6.59
CA THR A 216 -16.75 27.90 5.54
C THR A 216 -15.82 29.07 5.29
N PHE A 217 -15.44 29.28 4.03
CA PHE A 217 -14.56 30.37 3.63
C PHE A 217 -14.85 30.76 2.18
N SER A 218 -14.38 31.94 1.79
CA SER A 218 -14.55 32.51 0.45
C SER A 218 -13.21 32.96 -0.08
N PHE A 219 -13.00 32.84 -1.39
CA PHE A 219 -11.82 33.36 -2.05
C PHE A 219 -12.16 33.68 -3.51
N GLN A 220 -11.38 34.56 -4.11
CA GLN A 220 -11.51 34.88 -5.52
C GLN A 220 -10.34 34.27 -6.28
N LEU A 221 -10.64 33.56 -7.36
CA LEU A 221 -9.66 32.98 -8.25
C LEU A 221 -9.51 33.81 -9.52
N SER A 222 -8.27 33.98 -9.98
CA SER A 222 -7.95 34.65 -11.25
C SER A 222 -7.60 33.67 -12.38
N ALA A 223 -7.55 32.37 -12.09
CA ALA A 223 -7.18 31.31 -13.03
C ALA A 223 -8.40 30.52 -13.50
N GLU A 224 -8.32 29.96 -14.69
CA GLU A 224 -9.30 28.98 -15.19
C GLU A 224 -9.19 27.69 -14.38
N VAL A 225 -10.22 27.40 -13.60
CA VAL A 225 -10.32 26.21 -12.73
C VAL A 225 -11.34 25.19 -13.26
N GLY A 226 -11.58 25.20 -14.58
CA GLY A 226 -12.63 24.37 -15.19
C GLY A 226 -14.04 24.82 -14.81
N LEU A 227 -14.20 26.08 -14.40
CA LEU A 227 -15.48 26.75 -14.14
C LEU A 227 -15.55 28.03 -14.97
N SER A 228 -16.75 28.36 -15.44
CA SER A 228 -16.99 29.66 -16.08
C SER A 228 -16.79 30.80 -15.08
N LYS A 229 -16.67 32.03 -15.60
CA LYS A 229 -16.58 33.20 -14.73
C LYS A 229 -17.92 33.42 -14.03
N GLY A 230 -17.94 33.26 -12.72
CA GLY A 230 -19.16 33.37 -11.92
C GLY A 230 -18.88 33.34 -10.42
N ALA A 231 -19.95 33.36 -9.63
CA ALA A 231 -19.91 33.16 -8.20
C ALA A 231 -20.55 31.81 -7.87
N TYR A 232 -19.83 30.99 -7.11
CA TYR A 232 -20.18 29.60 -6.84
C TYR A 232 -20.23 29.33 -5.35
N LEU A 233 -21.19 28.52 -4.92
CA LEU A 233 -21.14 27.81 -3.65
C LEU A 233 -20.61 26.41 -3.92
N VAL A 234 -19.47 26.06 -3.33
CA VAL A 234 -18.85 24.74 -3.53
C VAL A 234 -19.04 23.91 -2.28
N PHE A 235 -19.77 22.80 -2.41
CA PHE A 235 -19.99 21.84 -1.33
C PHE A 235 -19.03 20.67 -1.49
N PHE A 236 -18.33 20.31 -0.41
CA PHE A 236 -17.46 19.13 -0.38
C PHE A 236 -18.12 18.02 0.42
N PHE A 237 -18.31 16.87 -0.22
CA PHE A 237 -18.90 15.68 0.38
C PHE A 237 -17.84 14.58 0.54
N GLU A 238 -17.78 13.96 1.72
CA GLU A 238 -17.09 12.67 1.90
C GLU A 238 -18.00 11.57 1.37
N VAL A 239 -17.57 10.91 0.30
CA VAL A 239 -18.28 9.77 -0.27
C VAL A 239 -17.54 8.50 0.14
N ARG A 240 -18.28 7.58 0.76
CA ARG A 240 -17.79 6.26 1.17
C ARG A 240 -18.58 5.18 0.45
N MET A 241 -17.86 4.35 -0.31
CA MET A 241 -18.41 3.19 -0.99
C MET A 241 -17.84 1.92 -0.35
N GLU A 242 -18.73 1.06 0.15
CA GLU A 242 -18.37 -0.21 0.78
C GLU A 242 -18.76 -1.38 -0.14
N GLY A 243 -17.76 -2.20 -0.49
CA GLY A 243 -17.93 -3.40 -1.32
C GLY A 243 -16.78 -4.38 -1.09
N ILE A 244 -16.28 -5.03 -2.15
CA ILE A 244 -15.06 -5.88 -2.05
C ILE A 244 -13.86 -5.08 -1.51
N LYS A 245 -13.80 -3.79 -1.87
CA LYS A 245 -12.88 -2.81 -1.29
C LYS A 245 -13.70 -1.64 -0.77
N THR A 246 -13.23 -1.04 0.33
CA THR A 246 -13.75 0.25 0.77
C THR A 246 -13.04 1.35 -0.01
N GLU A 247 -13.79 2.23 -0.64
CA GLU A 247 -13.27 3.41 -1.33
C GLU A 247 -13.83 4.66 -0.65
N ILE A 248 -12.96 5.60 -0.31
CA ILE A 248 -13.31 6.90 0.27
C ILE A 248 -12.77 7.97 -0.67
N GLU A 249 -13.61 8.92 -1.04
CA GLU A 249 -13.25 10.07 -1.88
C GLU A 249 -13.94 11.33 -1.41
N ILE A 250 -13.42 12.48 -1.85
CA ILE A 250 -14.09 13.77 -1.69
C ILE A 250 -14.58 14.25 -3.05
N ILE A 251 -15.85 14.63 -3.09
CA ILE A 251 -16.49 15.21 -4.27
C ILE A 251 -16.82 16.67 -3.98
N GLY A 252 -16.28 17.58 -4.80
CA GLY A 252 -16.62 18.99 -4.77
C GLY A 252 -17.68 19.31 -5.82
N LEU A 253 -18.86 19.78 -5.39
CA LEU A 253 -19.97 20.17 -6.27
C LEU A 253 -20.13 21.70 -6.27
N PRO A 254 -19.80 22.39 -7.37
CA PRO A 254 -19.99 23.82 -7.51
C PRO A 254 -21.41 24.12 -8.00
N VAL A 255 -22.19 24.81 -7.18
CA VAL A 255 -23.50 25.35 -7.53
C VAL A 255 -23.36 26.81 -7.89
N GLU A 256 -23.74 27.18 -9.11
CA GLU A 256 -23.68 28.58 -9.55
C GLU A 256 -24.79 29.40 -8.89
N ILE A 257 -24.42 30.54 -8.29
CA ILE A 257 -25.36 31.37 -7.52
C ILE A 257 -26.47 31.96 -8.40
N SER A 258 -26.17 32.29 -9.67
CA SER A 258 -27.13 32.90 -10.60
C SER A 258 -28.18 31.93 -11.15
N SER A 259 -27.78 30.71 -11.50
CA SER A 259 -28.67 29.71 -12.09
C SER A 259 -29.25 28.74 -11.06
N LYS A 260 -28.66 28.66 -9.87
CA LYS A 260 -28.95 27.64 -8.85
C LYS A 260 -28.76 26.20 -9.34
N THR A 261 -27.90 25.98 -10.33
CA THR A 261 -27.64 24.63 -10.87
C THR A 261 -26.20 24.21 -10.59
N VAL A 262 -25.99 22.90 -10.42
CA VAL A 262 -24.65 22.31 -10.37
C VAL A 262 -23.98 22.46 -11.73
N ILE A 263 -22.77 23.01 -11.75
CA ILE A 263 -21.97 23.12 -12.98
C ILE A 263 -21.06 21.90 -13.09
N HIS A 264 -21.20 21.17 -14.20
CA HIS A 264 -20.37 20.01 -14.44
C HIS A 264 -18.89 20.39 -14.59
N THR A 265 -18.04 19.70 -13.84
CA THR A 265 -16.59 19.85 -13.83
C THR A 265 -15.94 18.54 -13.35
N GLU A 266 -14.62 18.51 -13.25
CA GLU A 266 -13.87 17.39 -12.67
C GLU A 266 -14.05 17.36 -11.13
N PHE A 267 -15.21 16.92 -10.66
CA PHE A 267 -15.64 17.03 -9.26
C PHE A 267 -14.66 16.42 -8.24
N ARG A 268 -13.97 15.34 -8.62
CA ARG A 268 -12.97 14.65 -7.77
C ARG A 268 -11.68 15.47 -7.61
N SER A 269 -11.30 16.22 -8.63
CA SER A 269 -10.07 17.03 -8.61
C SER A 269 -10.34 18.48 -8.20
N LEU A 270 -11.60 18.91 -8.09
CA LEU A 270 -11.98 20.29 -7.84
C LEU A 270 -11.32 20.86 -6.58
N ALA A 271 -11.29 20.11 -5.48
CA ALA A 271 -10.58 20.53 -4.26
C ALA A 271 -9.10 20.88 -4.52
N ARG A 272 -8.42 20.04 -5.31
CA ARG A 272 -7.01 20.20 -5.69
C ARG A 272 -6.80 21.40 -6.62
N VAL A 273 -7.68 21.55 -7.61
CA VAL A 273 -7.64 22.65 -8.57
C VAL A 273 -7.85 23.98 -7.84
N LEU A 274 -8.83 24.05 -6.94
CA LEU A 274 -9.10 25.24 -6.13
C LEU A 274 -7.93 25.58 -5.20
N ALA A 275 -7.32 24.59 -4.54
CA ALA A 275 -6.17 24.79 -3.66
C ALA A 275 -4.92 25.31 -4.40
N ARG A 276 -4.72 24.93 -5.67
CA ARG A 276 -3.62 25.43 -6.53
C ARG A 276 -3.92 26.77 -7.19
N GLY A 277 -5.19 27.17 -7.20
CA GLY A 277 -5.62 28.41 -7.82
C GLY A 277 -4.93 29.62 -7.18
N LYS A 278 -4.27 30.44 -8.01
CA LYS A 278 -3.75 31.74 -7.55
C LYS A 278 -4.95 32.67 -7.34
N GLY A 279 -5.22 32.98 -6.09
CA GLY A 279 -6.34 33.81 -5.68
C GLY A 279 -5.97 34.84 -4.64
N SER A 280 -6.78 35.89 -4.57
CA SER A 280 -6.72 36.86 -3.47
C SER A 280 -7.68 36.38 -2.38
N ASN A 281 -7.15 36.13 -1.18
CA ASN A 281 -8.01 35.93 -0.01
C ASN A 281 -8.65 37.27 0.34
N HIS A 282 -9.88 37.43 -0.08
CA HIS A 282 -10.76 38.43 0.50
C HIS A 282 -11.63 37.71 1.52
N ASP A 283 -11.70 38.28 2.72
CA ASP A 283 -12.68 37.95 3.75
C ASP A 283 -14.04 38.47 3.24
N LEU A 284 -14.50 37.91 2.12
CA LEU A 284 -15.79 38.22 1.53
C LEU A 284 -16.79 37.59 2.47
N LYS A 285 -17.53 38.43 3.20
CA LYS A 285 -18.72 37.94 3.88
C LYS A 285 -19.56 37.24 2.82
N PRO A 286 -19.93 35.96 3.05
CA PRO A 286 -20.79 35.27 2.10
C PRO A 286 -22.03 36.14 1.87
N PRO A 287 -22.50 36.27 0.63
CA PRO A 287 -23.73 37.01 0.37
C PRO A 287 -24.84 36.40 1.24
N PRO A 288 -25.83 37.19 1.70
CA PRO A 288 -26.98 36.64 2.41
C PRO A 288 -27.75 35.72 1.45
N ILE A 289 -27.46 34.42 1.53
CA ILE A 289 -28.01 33.37 0.67
C ILE A 289 -28.58 32.30 1.60
N GLU A 290 -29.80 31.85 1.30
CA GLU A 290 -30.39 30.66 1.91
C GLU A 290 -29.61 29.43 1.43
N LEU A 291 -28.70 28.91 2.26
CA LEU A 291 -27.79 27.83 1.89
C LEU A 291 -28.51 26.49 1.62
N ASP A 292 -29.65 26.28 2.26
CA ASP A 292 -30.37 25.01 2.21
C ASP A 292 -30.83 24.68 0.79
N ASP A 293 -31.37 25.66 0.04
CA ASP A 293 -31.75 25.50 -1.37
C ASP A 293 -30.58 24.98 -2.23
N PHE A 294 -29.38 25.54 -2.05
CA PHE A 294 -28.20 25.18 -2.84
C PHE A 294 -27.61 23.85 -2.40
N LEU A 295 -27.69 23.55 -1.11
CA LEU A 295 -27.24 22.27 -0.56
C LEU A 295 -28.14 21.13 -1.03
N ASP A 296 -29.44 21.34 -1.10
CA ASP A 296 -30.39 20.33 -1.58
C ASP A 296 -30.19 20.04 -3.07
N GLU A 297 -29.99 21.07 -3.91
CA GLU A 297 -29.60 20.89 -5.32
C GLU A 297 -28.29 20.08 -5.45
N ALA A 298 -27.28 20.41 -4.63
CA ALA A 298 -26.01 19.68 -4.64
C ALA A 298 -26.17 18.22 -4.19
N ARG A 299 -27.09 17.95 -3.24
CA ARG A 299 -27.39 16.59 -2.77
C ARG A 299 -28.11 15.76 -3.83
N GLU A 300 -29.11 16.33 -4.50
CA GLU A 300 -29.84 15.66 -5.58
C GLU A 300 -28.87 15.27 -6.70
N TYR A 301 -28.02 16.19 -7.13
CA TYR A 301 -26.98 15.88 -8.13
C TYR A 301 -25.96 14.85 -7.62
N LEU A 302 -25.62 14.87 -6.33
CA LEU A 302 -24.73 13.86 -5.75
C LEU A 302 -25.36 12.47 -5.79
N GLU A 303 -26.66 12.35 -5.51
CA GLU A 303 -27.40 11.08 -5.58
C GLU A 303 -27.30 10.48 -6.99
N ASP A 304 -27.48 11.30 -8.04
CA ASP A 304 -27.31 10.85 -9.43
C ASP A 304 -25.89 10.30 -9.70
N ILE A 305 -24.84 11.01 -9.24
CA ILE A 305 -23.45 10.53 -9.36
C ILE A 305 -23.26 9.20 -8.63
N LEU A 306 -23.83 9.08 -7.43
CA LEU A 306 -23.69 7.90 -6.59
C LEU A 306 -24.42 6.69 -7.17
N ASP A 307 -25.58 6.88 -7.80
CA ASP A 307 -26.33 5.82 -8.45
C ASP A 307 -25.61 5.27 -9.68
N GLU A 308 -25.05 6.13 -10.53
CA GLU A 308 -24.21 5.72 -11.66
C GLU A 308 -22.98 4.94 -11.17
N LYS A 309 -22.33 5.46 -10.12
CA LYS A 309 -21.14 4.84 -9.52
C LYS A 309 -21.48 3.49 -8.90
N ARG A 310 -22.60 3.38 -8.20
CA ARG A 310 -23.07 2.13 -7.57
C ARG A 310 -23.36 1.06 -8.60
N THR A 311 -23.97 1.43 -9.72
CA THR A 311 -24.25 0.51 -10.83
C THR A 311 -22.95 -0.06 -11.39
N THR A 312 -22.02 0.81 -11.78
CA THR A 312 -20.69 0.41 -12.27
C THR A 312 -19.94 -0.48 -11.26
N ALA A 313 -19.92 -0.07 -9.98
CA ALA A 313 -19.25 -0.84 -8.93
C ALA A 313 -19.89 -2.21 -8.67
N SER A 314 -21.21 -2.31 -8.83
CA SER A 314 -21.93 -3.57 -8.68
C SER A 314 -21.57 -4.56 -9.80
N GLU A 315 -21.50 -4.07 -11.04
CA GLU A 315 -21.09 -4.87 -12.20
C GLU A 315 -19.65 -5.37 -12.07
N ASP A 316 -18.72 -4.47 -11.71
CA ASP A 316 -17.33 -4.82 -11.42
C ASP A 316 -17.18 -5.86 -10.31
N ASN A 317 -17.96 -5.70 -9.23
CA ASN A 317 -17.92 -6.63 -8.11
C ASN A 317 -18.47 -8.00 -8.51
N LEU A 318 -19.57 -8.05 -9.28
CA LEU A 318 -20.13 -9.31 -9.77
C LEU A 318 -19.11 -10.04 -10.64
N TYR A 319 -18.52 -9.34 -11.62
CA TYR A 319 -17.49 -9.90 -12.50
C TYR A 319 -16.30 -10.46 -11.71
N ARG A 320 -15.84 -9.74 -10.68
CA ARG A 320 -14.75 -10.19 -9.79
C ARG A 320 -15.11 -11.44 -8.99
N VAL A 321 -16.32 -11.48 -8.44
CA VAL A 321 -16.79 -12.63 -7.66
C VAL A 321 -16.92 -13.86 -8.55
N GLU A 322 -17.55 -13.72 -9.72
CA GLU A 322 -17.73 -14.82 -10.68
C GLU A 322 -16.39 -15.34 -11.20
N SER A 323 -15.48 -14.43 -11.57
CA SER A 323 -14.12 -14.80 -11.99
C SER A 323 -13.39 -15.59 -10.91
N ARG A 324 -13.50 -15.17 -9.64
CA ARG A 324 -12.86 -15.86 -8.50
C ARG A 324 -13.49 -17.21 -8.19
N ILE A 325 -14.80 -17.35 -8.34
CA ILE A 325 -15.50 -18.63 -8.19
C ILE A 325 -15.05 -19.60 -9.29
N ALA A 326 -15.05 -19.16 -10.55
CA ALA A 326 -14.60 -19.98 -11.68
C ALA A 326 -13.13 -20.41 -11.50
N ALA A 327 -12.28 -19.49 -11.05
CA ALA A 327 -10.89 -19.74 -10.73
C ALA A 327 -10.71 -20.84 -9.67
N LEU A 328 -11.38 -20.70 -8.52
CA LEU A 328 -11.32 -21.67 -7.43
C LEU A 328 -11.87 -23.04 -7.85
N THR A 329 -12.93 -23.05 -8.65
CA THR A 329 -13.54 -24.29 -9.16
C THR A 329 -12.57 -25.04 -10.05
N ARG A 330 -11.93 -24.37 -11.03
CA ARG A 330 -10.92 -24.99 -11.90
C ARG A 330 -9.72 -25.52 -11.10
N ALA A 331 -9.24 -24.75 -10.12
CA ALA A 331 -8.13 -25.18 -9.27
C ALA A 331 -8.49 -26.44 -8.45
N ALA A 332 -9.71 -26.49 -7.90
CA ALA A 332 -10.21 -27.66 -7.19
C ALA A 332 -10.33 -28.88 -8.11
N GLU A 333 -10.90 -28.73 -9.30
CA GLU A 333 -11.01 -29.81 -10.30
C GLU A 333 -9.65 -30.37 -10.72
N LEU A 334 -8.65 -29.51 -10.94
CA LEU A 334 -7.29 -29.94 -11.26
C LEU A 334 -6.66 -30.72 -10.11
N LYS A 335 -6.88 -30.29 -8.87
CA LYS A 335 -6.38 -30.98 -7.68
C LYS A 335 -7.03 -32.34 -7.50
N ILE A 336 -8.35 -32.44 -7.73
CA ILE A 336 -9.09 -33.70 -7.71
C ILE A 336 -8.52 -34.65 -8.78
N ARG A 337 -8.34 -34.18 -10.02
CA ARG A 337 -7.77 -34.99 -11.10
C ARG A 337 -6.37 -35.51 -10.78
N LYS A 338 -5.50 -34.66 -10.23
CA LYS A 338 -4.14 -35.08 -9.80
C LYS A 338 -4.19 -36.16 -8.71
N LEU A 339 -5.04 -35.99 -7.71
CA LEU A 339 -5.19 -36.97 -6.63
C LEU A 339 -5.74 -38.30 -7.15
N GLN A 340 -6.72 -38.27 -8.07
CA GLN A 340 -7.24 -39.46 -8.74
C GLN A 340 -6.14 -40.19 -9.52
N GLN A 341 -5.35 -39.44 -10.30
CA GLN A 341 -4.25 -40.03 -11.05
C GLN A 341 -3.18 -40.65 -10.13
N GLN A 342 -2.85 -40.02 -9.01
CA GLN A 342 -1.95 -40.60 -8.01
C GLN A 342 -2.50 -41.90 -7.39
N ILE A 343 -3.81 -41.95 -7.13
CA ILE A 343 -4.47 -43.16 -6.64
C ILE A 343 -4.38 -44.26 -7.69
N ASP A 344 -4.70 -43.96 -8.95
CA ASP A 344 -4.66 -44.91 -10.06
C ASP A 344 -3.23 -45.46 -10.28
N ASP A 345 -2.23 -44.58 -10.29
CA ASP A 345 -0.82 -44.97 -10.41
C ASP A 345 -0.37 -45.87 -9.25
N HIS A 346 -0.82 -45.57 -8.03
CA HIS A 346 -0.54 -46.41 -6.86
C HIS A 346 -1.21 -47.79 -6.95
N ILE A 347 -2.45 -47.86 -7.46
CA ILE A 347 -3.15 -49.13 -7.72
C ILE A 347 -2.41 -49.95 -8.79
N ILE A 348 -1.99 -49.32 -9.88
CA ILE A 348 -1.25 -49.97 -10.97
C ILE A 348 0.08 -50.52 -10.45
N LYS A 349 0.82 -49.71 -9.68
CA LYS A 349 2.09 -50.11 -9.09
C LYS A 349 1.93 -51.30 -8.14
N ARG A 350 0.96 -51.28 -7.22
CA ARG A 350 0.68 -52.43 -6.33
C ARG A 350 0.33 -53.70 -7.09
N LYS A 351 -0.48 -53.60 -8.15
CA LYS A 351 -0.79 -54.75 -9.03
C LYS A 351 0.45 -55.30 -9.73
N SER A 352 1.36 -54.44 -10.18
CA SER A 352 2.62 -54.86 -10.82
C SER A 352 3.60 -55.53 -9.85
N GLU A 353 3.53 -55.19 -8.56
CA GLU A 353 4.34 -55.77 -7.48
C GLU A 353 3.74 -57.07 -6.90
N GLY A 354 2.62 -57.57 -7.46
CA GLY A 354 2.01 -58.84 -7.09
C GLY A 354 1.17 -58.82 -5.81
N ASN A 355 0.97 -57.66 -5.20
CA ASN A 355 0.11 -57.50 -4.02
C ASN A 355 -1.30 -57.09 -4.44
N GLN A 356 -2.33 -57.72 -3.87
CA GLN A 356 -3.70 -57.23 -4.04
C GLN A 356 -3.85 -55.86 -3.37
N PRO A 357 -4.64 -54.93 -3.94
CA PRO A 357 -4.89 -53.65 -3.32
C PRO A 357 -5.67 -53.90 -2.03
N ASP A 358 -5.05 -53.66 -0.86
CA ASP A 358 -5.76 -53.60 0.42
C ASP A 358 -6.93 -52.61 0.32
N GLU A 359 -8.09 -53.04 0.83
CA GLU A 359 -9.33 -52.26 0.95
C GLU A 359 -9.17 -50.94 1.72
#